data_AF-A0A847A8W3-F1
#
_entry.id   AF-A0A847A8W3-F1
#
_cell.length_a   1.000
_cell.length_b   1.000
_cell.length_c   1.000
_cell.angle_alpha   90.00
_cell.angle_beta   90.00
_cell.angle_gamma   90.00
#
_symmetry.space_group_name_H-M   'P 1'
#
loop_
_entity.id
_entity.type
_entity.pdbx_description
1 polymer ?
#
loop_
_entity_poly.entity_id
_entity_poly.type
_entity_poly.pdbx_seq_one_letter_code
_entity_poly.pdbx_strand_id
1 'polypeptide(L)'
;MIFYDMDSLAEKLGIDNKYKLTAAVAAWARTLSEQKGRTLDEDNEKFISTALQSFDQGVVKILGEESDEDRDPSPESGHDLVEE
;
A
#
# COMPACT_ATOMS: atom_id res chain seq x y z
N MET A 1 7.84 -1.34 -20.08
CA MET A 1 7.77 -1.98 -18.75
C MET A 1 8.23 -0.95 -17.74
N ILE A 2 7.45 -0.67 -16.69
CA ILE A 2 7.86 0.29 -15.65
C ILE A 2 8.74 -0.42 -14.63
N PHE A 3 9.78 0.24 -14.17
CA PHE A 3 10.68 -0.27 -13.13
C PHE A 3 10.30 0.38 -11.81
N TYR A 4 10.04 -0.44 -10.79
CA TYR A 4 9.78 0.01 -9.43
C TYR A 4 10.95 -0.36 -8.54
N ASP A 5 11.34 0.56 -7.68
CA ASP A 5 12.18 0.27 -6.51
C ASP A 5 11.28 -0.36 -5.43
N MET A 6 11.46 -1.66 -5.22
CA MET A 6 10.64 -2.43 -4.27
C MET A 6 10.98 -2.10 -2.82
N ASP A 7 12.22 -1.70 -2.53
CA ASP A 7 12.63 -1.33 -1.18
C ASP A 7 12.01 0.04 -0.84
N SER A 8 12.08 1.02 -1.74
CA SER A 8 11.41 2.33 -1.57
C SER A 8 9.88 2.21 -1.45
N LEU A 9 9.26 1.32 -2.24
CA LEU A 9 7.81 1.09 -2.17
C LEU A 9 7.41 0.40 -0.85
N ALA A 10 8.22 -0.54 -0.36
CA ALA A 10 7.98 -1.19 0.92
C ALA A 10 8.07 -0.19 2.09
N GLU A 11 9.09 0.68 2.09
CA GLU A 11 9.24 1.75 3.08
C GLU A 11 8.04 2.70 3.07
N LYS A 12 7.60 3.16 1.89
CA LYS A 12 6.43 4.04 1.74
C LYS A 12 5.13 3.43 2.28
N LEU A 13 5.01 2.10 2.21
CA LEU A 13 3.82 1.37 2.66
C LEU A 13 3.92 0.88 4.10
N GLY A 14 5.04 1.13 4.80
CA GLY A 14 5.27 0.61 6.15
C GLY A 14 5.40 -0.91 6.19
N ILE A 15 5.94 -1.54 5.15
CA ILE A 15 6.09 -3.00 5.06
C ILE A 15 7.53 -3.38 5.36
N ASP A 16 7.77 -4.01 6.51
CA ASP A 16 9.10 -4.45 6.93
C ASP A 16 9.67 -5.62 6.10
N ASN A 17 8.80 -6.32 5.36
CA ASN A 17 9.17 -7.50 4.61
C ASN A 17 8.76 -7.40 3.13
N LYS A 18 9.73 -7.12 2.26
CA LYS A 18 9.53 -7.01 0.81
C LYS A 18 8.97 -8.27 0.12
N TYR A 19 9.12 -9.45 0.74
CA TYR A 19 8.49 -10.67 0.23
C TYR A 19 6.97 -10.66 0.45
N LYS A 20 6.48 -10.03 1.54
CA LYS A 20 5.04 -9.79 1.75
C LYS A 20 4.49 -8.85 0.68
N LEU A 21 5.21 -7.75 0.40
CA LEU A 21 4.85 -6.83 -0.68
C LEU A 21 4.80 -7.55 -2.03
N THR A 22 5.82 -8.35 -2.35
CA THR A 22 5.89 -9.11 -3.61
C THR A 22 4.72 -10.08 -3.75
N ALA A 23 4.38 -10.81 -2.67
CA ALA A 23 3.25 -11.73 -2.66
C ALA A 23 1.91 -11.00 -2.86
N ALA A 24 1.72 -9.85 -2.21
CA ALA A 24 0.52 -9.04 -2.36
C ALA A 24 0.39 -8.44 -3.78
N VAL A 25 1.49 -7.95 -4.36
CA VAL A 25 1.54 -7.47 -5.75
C VAL A 25 1.17 -8.59 -6.72
N ALA A 26 1.73 -9.79 -6.54
CA ALA A 26 1.42 -10.94 -7.39
C ALA A 26 -0.05 -11.37 -7.27
N ALA A 27 -0.59 -11.41 -6.04
CA ALA A 27 -1.99 -11.74 -5.80
C ALA A 27 -2.92 -10.72 -6.47
N TRP A 28 -2.64 -9.43 -6.33
CA TRP A 28 -3.45 -8.38 -6.94
C TRP A 28 -3.36 -8.39 -8.47
N ALA A 29 -2.16 -8.57 -9.04
CA ALA A 29 -1.98 -8.70 -10.48
C ALA A 29 -2.74 -9.90 -11.05
N ARG A 30 -2.79 -11.02 -10.31
CA ARG A 30 -3.61 -12.17 -10.67
C ARG A 30 -5.10 -11.82 -10.68
N THR A 31 -5.59 -11.13 -9.65
CA THR A 31 -6.99 -10.66 -9.63
C THR A 31 -7.30 -9.74 -10.81
N LEU A 32 -6.40 -8.82 -11.16
CA LEU A 32 -6.55 -7.95 -12.32
C LEU A 32 -6.62 -8.76 -13.63
N SER A 33 -5.76 -9.77 -13.78
CA SER A 33 -5.77 -10.68 -14.93
C SER A 33 -7.07 -11.48 -15.01
N GLU A 34 -7.54 -12.05 -13.90
CA GLU A 34 -8.78 -12.84 -13.83
C GLU A 34 -10.03 -12.00 -14.09
N GLN A 35 -10.06 -10.74 -13.64
CA GLN A 35 -11.15 -9.80 -13.93
C GLN A 35 -11.15 -9.38 -15.40
N LYS A 36 -9.97 -9.08 -15.96
CA LYS A 36 -9.80 -8.63 -17.35
C LYS A 36 -10.02 -9.74 -18.36
N GLY A 37 -9.76 -11.01 -18.02
CA GLY A 37 -10.09 -12.17 -18.86
C GLY A 37 -11.57 -12.29 -19.24
N ARG A 38 -12.47 -11.51 -18.62
CA ARG A 38 -13.88 -11.37 -19.01
C ARG A 38 -14.12 -10.33 -20.12
N THR A 39 -13.14 -9.50 -20.43
CA THR A 39 -13.19 -8.40 -21.41
C THR A 39 -11.98 -8.52 -22.35
N LEU A 40 -12.20 -9.07 -23.55
CA LEU A 40 -11.19 -9.36 -24.58
C LEU A 40 -10.38 -8.11 -24.98
N ASP A 41 -9.23 -7.89 -24.36
CA ASP A 41 -8.24 -6.90 -24.82
C ASP A 41 -6.84 -7.43 -24.46
N GLU A 42 -6.36 -8.37 -25.27
CA GLU A 42 -5.10 -9.12 -25.08
C GLU A 42 -3.84 -8.27 -25.36
N ASP A 43 -3.98 -7.09 -25.97
CA ASP A 43 -2.85 -6.30 -26.46
C ASP A 43 -2.18 -5.38 -25.41
N ASN A 44 -2.68 -5.31 -24.17
CA ASN A 44 -2.15 -4.41 -23.13
C ASN A 44 -2.03 -5.04 -21.73
N GLU A 45 -1.61 -6.31 -21.66
CA GLU A 45 -1.47 -7.03 -20.39
C GLU A 45 -0.23 -6.58 -19.58
N LYS A 46 -0.40 -5.52 -18.78
CA LYS A 46 0.60 -4.99 -17.85
C LYS A 46 0.18 -5.14 -16.38
N PHE A 47 -0.43 -6.27 -16.01
CA PHE A 47 -1.07 -6.45 -14.69
C PHE A 47 -0.13 -6.23 -13.51
N ILE A 48 1.14 -6.68 -13.60
CA ILE A 48 2.14 -6.46 -12.54
C ILE A 48 2.44 -4.97 -12.38
N SER A 49 2.60 -4.25 -13.49
CA SER A 49 2.84 -2.80 -13.49
C SER A 49 1.63 -2.02 -12.94
N THR A 50 0.42 -2.40 -13.34
CA THR A 50 -0.82 -1.82 -12.81
C THR A 50 -0.98 -2.12 -11.31
N ALA A 51 -0.60 -3.31 -10.88
CA ALA A 51 -0.63 -3.68 -9.48
C ALA A 51 0.30 -2.82 -8.65
N LEU A 52 1.57 -2.71 -9.05
CA LEU A 52 2.56 -1.84 -8.39
C LEU A 52 2.09 -0.39 -8.29
N GLN A 53 1.50 0.14 -9.37
CA GLN A 53 0.92 1.48 -9.35
C GLN A 53 -0.27 1.61 -8.39
N SER A 54 -1.11 0.58 -8.28
CA SER A 54 -2.24 0.57 -7.35
C SER A 54 -1.79 0.63 -5.88
N PHE A 55 -0.68 -0.04 -5.56
CA PHE A 55 -0.03 0.04 -4.25
C PHE A 55 0.60 1.42 -4.02
N ASP A 56 1.33 1.94 -5.00
CA ASP A 56 1.97 3.27 -4.89
C ASP A 56 0.95 4.41 -4.70
N GLN A 57 -0.23 4.29 -5.32
CA GLN A 57 -1.34 5.24 -5.17
C GLN A 57 -2.17 5.04 -3.89
N GLY A 58 -1.90 3.99 -3.11
CA GLY A 58 -2.65 3.67 -1.89
C GLY A 58 -4.07 3.14 -2.14
N VAL A 59 -4.39 2.74 -3.38
CA VAL A 59 -5.69 2.16 -3.76
C VAL A 59 -5.85 0.75 -3.17
N VAL A 60 -4.74 0.03 -3.04
CA VAL A 60 -4.67 -1.31 -2.43
C VAL A 60 -3.81 -1.23 -1.18
N LYS A 61 -4.32 -1.76 -0.07
CA LYS A 61 -3.62 -1.83 1.20
C LYS A 61 -3.41 -3.28 1.60
N ILE A 62 -2.24 -3.61 2.13
CA ILE A 62 -1.98 -4.92 2.73
C ILE A 62 -2.53 -4.86 4.16
N LEU A 63 -3.65 -5.55 4.41
CA LEU A 63 -4.21 -5.68 5.74
C LEU A 63 -3.42 -6.78 6.47
N GLY A 64 -2.37 -6.43 7.20
CA GLY A 64 -1.50 -7.43 7.81
C GLY A 64 -0.46 -6.93 8.81
N GLU A 65 -0.20 -5.63 8.87
CA GLU A 65 0.52 -5.02 9.97
C GLU A 65 -0.27 -3.78 10.38
N GLU A 66 -0.94 -3.93 11.52
CA GLU A 66 -1.32 -2.86 12.42
C GLU A 66 -0.06 -2.05 12.76
N SER A 67 0.32 -1.13 11.88
CA SER A 67 1.18 -0.03 12.26
C SER A 67 0.31 0.94 13.05
N ASP A 68 0.59 1.05 14.34
CA ASP A 68 0.09 2.07 15.25
C ASP A 68 0.41 3.49 14.74
N GLU A 69 -0.30 3.96 13.72
CA GLU A 69 -0.27 5.34 13.25
C GLU A 69 -1.70 5.87 13.09
N ASP A 70 -2.39 6.00 14.22
CA ASP A 70 -3.49 6.94 14.36
C ASP A 70 -3.51 7.48 15.79
N ARG A 71 -2.69 8.53 16.03
CA ARG A 71 -3.10 9.81 16.64
C ARG A 71 -1.89 10.65 17.05
N ASP A 72 -1.56 11.61 16.20
CA ASP A 72 -1.16 12.93 16.67
C ASP A 72 -2.34 13.53 17.45
N PRO A 73 -2.12 13.97 18.69
CA PRO A 73 -2.66 15.26 19.08
C PRO A 73 -1.50 16.19 19.43
N SER A 74 -1.32 17.17 18.55
CA SER A 74 -0.59 18.41 18.75
C SER A 74 -0.66 18.97 20.19
N PRO A 75 0.39 19.70 20.61
CA PRO A 75 0.51 20.20 21.98
C PRO A 75 -0.33 21.48 22.17
N GLU A 76 -1.44 21.40 22.90
CA GLU A 76 -2.07 22.60 23.46
C GLU A 76 -1.54 22.87 24.88
N SER A 77 -0.59 23.81 24.89
CA SER A 77 -0.36 24.83 25.89
C SER A 77 -1.37 24.92 27.05
N GLY A 78 -0.83 24.81 28.26
CA GLY A 78 -0.94 25.88 29.24
C GLY A 78 -2.12 25.88 30.22
N HIS A 79 -1.74 26.24 31.46
CA HIS A 79 -2.54 26.87 32.51
C HIS A 79 -3.13 25.96 33.61
N ASP A 80 -2.31 25.77 34.65
CA ASP A 80 -2.59 26.19 36.03
C ASP A 80 -4.06 26.15 36.51
N LEU A 81 -4.38 25.24 37.45
CA LEU A 81 -4.96 25.65 38.73
C LEU A 81 -4.91 24.54 39.79
N VAL A 82 -4.79 25.03 41.03
CA VAL A 82 -4.45 24.48 42.34
C VAL A 82 -5.34 23.40 43.00
N GLU A 83 -4.72 22.80 44.02
CA GLU A 83 -5.16 21.97 45.17
C GLU A 83 -6.62 22.11 45.66
N GLU A 84 -7.17 21.00 46.19
CA GLU A 84 -7.38 20.79 47.64
C GLU A 84 -7.52 19.29 47.97
#